data_AF-A0A936DES7-F1
#
_entry.id   AF-A0A936DES7-F1
#
_cell.length_a   1.000
_cell.length_b   1.000
_cell.length_c   1.000
_cell.angle_alpha   90.00
_cell.angle_beta   90.00
_cell.angle_gamma   90.00
#
_symmetry.space_group_name_H-M   'P 1'
#
loop_
_entity.id
_entity.type
_entity.pdbx_description
1 polymer ?
#
loop_
_entity_poly.entity_id
_entity_poly.type
_entity_poly.pdbx_seq_one_letter_code
_entity_poly.pdbx_strand_id
1 'polypeptide(L)' 'MTDENVRWALYPWVEEHGTDLIHPDDLTTVLDLLPHGKVFRLVGEEGGFLRLRYGDSEFRTSGEP' A
#
# COMPACT_ATOMS: atom_id res chain seq x y z
N MET A 1 -17.13 6.31 -16.86
CA MET A 1 -15.66 6.33 -17.01
C MET A 1 -15.15 5.20 -16.14
N THR A 2 -15.00 4.01 -16.72
CA THR A 2 -14.39 2.87 -16.03
C THR A 2 -12.89 3.09 -16.07
N ASP A 3 -12.27 3.20 -14.90
CA ASP A 3 -10.82 3.29 -14.75
C ASP A 3 -10.23 1.93 -15.20
N GLU A 4 -9.73 1.84 -16.43
CA GLU A 4 -9.42 0.56 -17.10
C GLU A 4 -8.19 -0.18 -16.52
N ASN A 5 -7.66 0.23 -15.35
CA ASN A 5 -6.53 -0.45 -14.72
C ASN A 5 -6.60 -0.38 -13.19
N VAL A 6 -7.80 -0.57 -12.60
CA VAL A 6 -7.90 -0.77 -11.15
C VAL A 6 -7.27 -2.11 -10.78
N ARG A 7 -6.05 -2.06 -10.24
CA ARG A 7 -5.38 -3.24 -9.67
C ARG A 7 -5.60 -3.26 -8.16
N TRP A 8 -6.00 -4.42 -7.66
CA TRP A 8 -6.15 -4.67 -6.23
C TRP A 8 -5.15 -5.75 -5.85
N ALA A 9 -4.46 -5.57 -4.73
CA ALA A 9 -3.50 -6.55 -4.27
C ALA A 9 -3.52 -6.69 -2.75
N LEU A 10 -3.22 -7.91 -2.31
CA LEU A 10 -2.94 -8.21 -0.92
C LEU A 10 -1.44 -8.04 -0.73
N TYR A 11 -1.03 -7.18 0.20
CA TYR A 11 0.38 -6.99 0.50
C TYR A 11 0.72 -7.78 1.77
N PRO A 12 1.72 -8.68 1.73
CA PRO A 12 2.07 -9.54 2.87
C PRO A 12 2.91 -8.78 3.90
N TRP A 13 2.47 -7.59 4.34
CA TRP A 13 3.15 -6.85 5.39
C TRP A 13 2.86 -7.47 6.76
N VAL A 14 3.59 -8.52 7.07
CA VAL A 14 3.64 -9.15 8.40
C VAL A 14 4.65 -8.42 9.29
N GLU A 15 4.43 -8.43 10.61
CA GLU A 15 5.28 -7.74 11.60
C GLU A 15 6.77 -8.13 11.51
N GLU A 16 7.08 -9.31 10.94
CA GLU A 16 8.46 -9.84 10.88
C GLU A 16 9.29 -9.34 9.69
N HIS A 17 8.67 -8.92 8.57
CA HIS A 17 9.38 -8.54 7.32
C HIS A 17 8.66 -7.46 6.48
N GLY A 18 7.52 -6.98 6.95
CA GLY A 18 6.54 -6.29 6.11
C GLY A 18 6.73 -4.78 5.96
N THR A 19 7.43 -4.13 6.89
CA THR A 19 7.43 -2.67 6.97
C THR A 19 8.57 -1.99 6.22
N ASP A 20 9.63 -2.72 5.88
CA ASP A 20 10.80 -2.18 5.18
C ASP A 20 10.47 -1.65 3.77
N LEU A 21 9.35 -2.09 3.20
CA LEU A 21 8.88 -1.64 1.89
C LEU A 21 8.00 -0.40 1.97
N ILE A 22 7.50 -0.04 3.16
CA ILE A 22 6.63 1.11 3.36
C ILE A 22 7.50 2.36 3.47
N HIS A 23 7.09 3.45 2.82
CA HIS A 23 7.77 4.72 2.97
C HIS A 23 7.79 5.14 4.46
N PRO A 24 8.93 5.60 5.01
CA PRO A 24 9.05 5.85 6.46
C PRO A 24 8.04 6.87 6.99
N ASP A 25 7.68 7.88 6.19
CA ASP A 25 6.65 8.87 6.55
C ASP A 25 5.24 8.25 6.65
N ASP A 26 4.99 7.16 5.92
CA ASP A 26 3.67 6.52 5.86
C ASP A 26 3.59 5.31 6.83
N LEU A 27 4.70 4.92 7.45
CA LEU A 27 4.81 3.73 8.30
C LEU A 27 3.84 3.76 9.49
N THR A 28 3.74 4.91 10.18
CA THR A 28 2.85 5.04 11.34
C THR A 28 1.39 4.84 10.93
N THR A 29 0.98 5.43 9.81
CA THR A 29 -0.38 5.31 9.26
C THR A 29 -0.70 3.87 8.86
N VAL A 30 0.24 3.17 8.23
CA VAL A 30 0.04 1.77 7.83
C VAL A 30 -0.03 0.84 9.03
N LEU A 31 0.81 1.05 10.06
CA LEU A 31 0.78 0.25 11.28
C LEU A 31 -0.53 0.44 12.07
N ASP A 32 -1.03 1.66 12.19
CA ASP A 32 -2.33 1.95 12.83
C ASP A 32 -3.50 1.25 12.10
N LEU A 33 -3.34 1.07 10.79
CA LEU A 33 -4.31 0.39 9.93
C LEU A 33 -4.38 -1.13 10.14
N LEU A 34 -3.41 -1.77 10.80
CA LEU A 34 -3.28 -3.23 10.91
C LEU A 34 -3.45 -3.92 9.53
N PRO A 35 -2.46 -3.81 8.63
CA PRO A 35 -2.61 -4.10 7.21
C PRO A 35 -2.77 -5.60 6.90
N HIS A 36 -2.51 -6.48 7.88
CA HIS A 36 -2.56 -7.91 7.70
C HIS A 36 -3.95 -8.38 7.24
N GLY A 37 -4.00 -9.05 6.08
CA GLY A 37 -5.23 -9.54 5.47
C GLY A 37 -6.09 -8.47 4.79
N LYS A 38 -5.61 -7.23 4.66
CA LYS A 38 -6.31 -6.16 3.93
C LYS A 38 -5.91 -6.17 2.45
N VAL A 39 -6.86 -5.79 1.60
CA VAL A 39 -6.67 -5.61 0.17
C VAL A 39 -6.59 -4.12 -0.13
N PHE A 40 -5.55 -3.71 -0.83
CA PHE A 40 -5.27 -2.32 -1.17
C PHE A 40 -5.53 -2.08 -2.65
N ARG A 41 -6.03 -0.87 -2.97
CA ARG A 41 -6.15 -0.42 -4.35
C ARG A 41 -4.83 0.20 -4.79
N LEU A 42 -4.23 -0.29 -5.86
CA LEU A 42 -3.18 0.43 -6.55
C LEU A 42 -3.78 1.59 -7.32
N VAL A 43 -3.41 2.81 -6.94
CA VAL A 43 -3.90 4.05 -7.55
C VAL A 43 -2.86 4.71 -8.46
N GLY A 44 -1.63 4.20 -8.49
CA GLY A 44 -0.60 4.62 -9.44
C GLY A 44 0.80 4.48 -8.87
N GLU A 45 1.73 5.23 -9.45
CA GLU A 45 3.14 5.29 -9.04
C GLU A 45 3.57 6.74 -8.88
N GLU A 46 4.47 7.00 -7.93
CA GLU A 46 5.08 8.32 -7.72
C GLU A 46 6.50 8.18 -7.20
N GLY A 47 7.46 8.80 -7.89
CA GLY A 47 8.85 8.85 -7.42
C GLY A 47 9.52 7.48 -7.27
N GLY A 48 9.06 6.46 -8.00
CA GLY A 48 9.55 5.07 -7.88
C GLY A 48 8.85 4.23 -6.81
N PHE A 49 7.80 4.77 -6.17
CA PHE A 49 6.97 4.03 -5.22
C PHE A 49 5.57 3.79 -5.81
N LEU A 50 4.98 2.64 -5.51
CA LEU A 50 3.57 2.39 -5.74
C LEU A 50 2.73 3.17 -4.74
N ARG A 51 1.66 3.80 -5.21
CA ARG A 51 0.63 4.44 -4.38
C ARG A 51 -0.53 3.50 -4.15
N LEU A 52 -0.81 3.25 -2.88
CA LEU A 52 -1.86 2.36 -2.43
C LEU A 52 -2.92 3.13 -1.65
N ARG A 53 -4.19 2.78 -1.86
CA ARG A 53 -5.34 3.37 -1.17
C ARG A 53 -6.13 2.30 -0.42
N TYR A 54 -6.49 2.61 0.81
CA TYR A 54 -7.43 1.85 1.63
C TYR A 54 -8.42 2.79 2.32
N GLY A 55 -9.69 2.72 1.93
CA GLY A 55 -10.68 3.70 2.37
C GLY A 55 -10.25 5.11 1.95
N ASP A 56 -10.15 6.01 2.93
CA ASP A 56 -9.71 7.41 2.76
C ASP A 56 -8.18 7.59 2.94
N SER A 57 -7.45 6.53 3.30
CA SER A 57 -6.00 6.58 3.52
C SER A 57 -5.23 6.21 2.26
N GLU A 58 -4.16 6.95 1.99
CA GLU A 58 -3.20 6.67 0.92
C GLU A 58 -1.77 6.63 1.46
N PHE A 59 -0.95 5.76 0.89
CA PHE A 59 0.44 5.60 1.30
C PHE A 59 1.31 4.99 0.18
N ARG A 60 2.63 5.05 0.36
CA ARG A 60 3.61 4.66 -0.66
C ARG A 60 4.40 3.41 -0.25
N THR A 61 4.63 2.50 -1.20
CA THR A 61 5.44 1.29 -1.03
C THR A 61 6.45 1.12 -2.17
N SER A 62 7.63 0.58 -1.90
CA SER A 62 8.71 0.40 -2.88
C SER A 62 8.67 -0.95 -3.62
N GLY A 63 7.66 -1.79 -3.38
CA GLY A 63 7.57 -3.14 -3.95
C GLY A 63 6.26 -3.45 -4.68
N GLU A 64 6.35 -4.30 -5.72
CA GLU A 64 5.21 -5.03 -6.27
C GLU A 64 4.63 -6.00 -5.23
N PRO A 65 3.31 -6.28 -5.26
CA PRO A 65 2.65 -7.15 -4.29
C PRO A 65 3.11 -8.61 -4.31
#